data_AF-A0A9N7RES3-F1
#
_entry.id   AF-A0A9N7RES3-F1
#
_cell.length_a   1.000
_cell.length_b   1.000
_cell.length_c   1.000
_cell.angle_alpha   90.00
_cell.angle_beta   90.00
_cell.angle_gamma   90.00
#
_symmetry.space_group_name_H-M   'P 1'
#
loop_
_entity.id
_entity.type
_entity.pdbx_description
1 polymer ?
#
loop_
_entity_poly.entity_id
_entity_poly.type
_entity_poly.pdbx_seq_one_letter_code
_entity_poly.pdbx_strand_id
1 'polypeptide(L)'
;MATEKLCSGRFPDSLQLWTLRLSIEMNGTLGESPYPTKGDLKYIFELLRNVLMKVRVSEAENLWVMGLKYFANHRHYFDKLVKISILALARDGGSEGGFSLSSTILSYLLQKDGVESARETYKQFLALPHPGLAIFRNCIELESNLASAGDKRALANARKLYDSALATYDQDASLWRDYCLMEVKMGSSETAAAVHWRAMKSLKDTGALRSSIILS
;
A
#
# COMPACT_ATOMS: atom_id res chain seq x y z
N MET A 1 27.31 -9.50 -17.76
CA MET A 1 27.15 -10.48 -18.87
C MET A 1 26.62 -11.86 -18.43
N ALA A 2 27.16 -12.51 -17.39
CA ALA A 2 26.67 -13.84 -16.96
C ALA A 2 25.25 -13.82 -16.38
N THR A 3 24.92 -12.82 -15.55
CA THR A 3 23.59 -12.64 -14.94
C THR A 3 22.50 -12.30 -15.95
N GLU A 4 22.84 -11.58 -17.02
CA GLU A 4 21.89 -11.23 -18.09
C GLU A 4 21.37 -12.47 -18.82
N LYS A 5 22.27 -13.34 -19.32
CA LYS A 5 21.88 -14.61 -19.99
C LYS A 5 21.07 -15.54 -19.08
N LEU A 6 21.26 -15.46 -17.77
CA LEU A 6 20.52 -16.27 -16.80
C LEU A 6 19.13 -15.72 -16.52
N CYS A 7 19.00 -14.40 -16.35
CA CYS A 7 17.72 -13.73 -16.03
C CYS A 7 16.81 -13.55 -17.26
N SER A 8 17.35 -13.31 -18.46
CA SER A 8 16.54 -13.15 -19.68
C SER A 8 16.46 -14.42 -20.54
N GLY A 9 17.13 -15.51 -20.12
CA GLY A 9 17.19 -16.77 -20.85
C GLY A 9 16.74 -17.96 -20.01
N ARG A 10 17.63 -18.51 -19.17
CA ARG A 10 17.45 -19.83 -18.54
C ARG A 10 16.48 -19.87 -17.35
N PHE A 11 16.35 -18.78 -16.60
CA PHE A 11 15.49 -18.70 -15.40
C PHE A 11 14.73 -17.36 -15.35
N PRO A 12 13.84 -17.09 -16.32
CA PRO A 12 13.13 -15.83 -16.43
C PRO A 12 12.23 -15.54 -15.21
N ASP A 13 11.81 -16.58 -14.50
CA ASP A 13 10.87 -16.49 -13.36
C ASP A 13 11.58 -16.39 -12.00
N SER A 14 12.92 -16.48 -11.95
CA SER A 14 13.65 -16.45 -10.68
C SER A 14 13.82 -15.03 -10.14
N LEU A 15 12.99 -14.68 -9.17
CA LEU A 15 13.00 -13.36 -8.51
C LEU A 15 14.29 -13.06 -7.76
N GLN A 16 14.94 -14.09 -7.22
CA GLN A 16 16.22 -13.93 -6.54
C GLN A 16 17.34 -13.53 -7.52
N LEU A 17 17.34 -14.10 -8.73
CA LEU A 17 18.30 -13.73 -9.76
C LEU A 17 18.05 -12.32 -10.29
N TRP A 18 16.79 -11.93 -10.47
CA TRP A 18 16.43 -10.55 -10.83
C TRP A 18 16.83 -9.54 -9.75
N THR A 19 16.60 -9.86 -8.48
CA THR A 19 17.00 -9.02 -7.35
C THR A 19 18.53 -8.85 -7.30
N LEU A 20 19.28 -9.93 -7.49
CA LEU A 20 20.74 -9.90 -7.54
C LEU A 20 21.24 -9.09 -8.73
N ARG A 21 20.65 -9.28 -9.92
CA ARG A 21 20.99 -8.52 -11.13
C ARG A 21 20.75 -7.03 -10.91
N LEU A 22 19.55 -6.64 -10.47
CA LEU A 22 19.22 -5.23 -10.23
C LEU A 22 20.13 -4.61 -9.16
N SER A 23 20.48 -5.35 -8.11
CA SER A 23 21.43 -4.88 -7.10
C SER A 23 22.82 -4.61 -7.69
N ILE A 24 23.31 -5.51 -8.54
CA ILE A 24 24.61 -5.35 -9.20
C ILE A 24 24.58 -4.17 -10.18
N GLU A 25 23.52 -4.02 -10.98
CA GLU A 25 23.40 -2.91 -11.94
C GLU A 25 23.25 -1.57 -11.21
N MET A 26 22.42 -1.49 -10.18
CA MET A 26 22.25 -0.28 -9.36
C MET A 26 23.55 0.14 -8.66
N ASN A 27 24.33 -0.82 -8.15
CA ASN A 27 25.64 -0.53 -7.53
C ASN A 27 26.76 -0.32 -8.56
N GLY A 28 26.67 -0.95 -9.72
CA GLY A 28 27.67 -0.90 -10.79
C GLY A 28 27.64 0.40 -11.59
N THR A 29 26.50 1.10 -11.63
CA THR A 29 26.40 2.45 -12.20
C THR A 29 27.26 3.51 -11.49
N LEU A 30 27.84 3.18 -10.33
CA LEU A 30 28.77 4.04 -9.59
C LEU A 30 30.23 3.97 -10.09
N GLY A 31 30.54 3.15 -11.09
CA GLY A 31 31.91 2.79 -11.48
C GLY A 31 32.80 3.93 -12.00
N GLU A 32 32.23 5.04 -12.46
CA GLU A 32 32.98 6.20 -12.97
C GLU A 32 32.47 7.57 -12.47
N SER A 33 31.26 7.62 -11.91
CA SER A 33 30.61 8.83 -11.38
C SER A 33 29.87 8.47 -10.09
N PRO A 34 29.89 9.31 -9.04
CA PRO A 34 29.15 9.07 -7.80
C PRO A 34 27.62 9.05 -8.00
N TYR A 35 27.14 9.51 -9.16
CA TYR A 35 25.72 9.63 -9.48
C TYR A 35 25.39 8.94 -10.81
N PRO A 36 24.29 8.17 -10.87
CA PRO A 36 23.84 7.53 -12.10
C PRO A 36 23.44 8.56 -13.16
N THR A 37 23.81 8.32 -14.42
CA THR A 37 23.42 9.20 -15.53
C THR A 37 21.93 9.06 -15.83
N LYS A 38 21.36 10.00 -16.60
CA LYS A 38 19.97 9.86 -17.08
C LYS A 38 19.74 8.57 -17.89
N GLY A 39 20.76 8.10 -18.61
CA GLY A 39 20.72 6.85 -19.36
C GLY A 39 20.65 5.64 -18.44
N ASP A 40 21.47 5.62 -17.39
CA ASP A 40 21.49 4.57 -16.38
C ASP A 40 20.17 4.46 -15.63
N LEU A 41 19.62 5.60 -15.20
CA LEU A 41 18.31 5.66 -14.54
C LEU A 41 17.21 5.10 -15.43
N LYS A 42 17.23 5.42 -16.73
CA LYS A 42 16.26 4.90 -17.70
C LYS A 42 16.40 3.40 -17.88
N TYR A 43 17.63 2.91 -18.04
CA TYR A 43 17.92 1.49 -18.21
C TYR A 43 17.46 0.67 -17.01
N ILE A 44 17.83 1.09 -15.79
CA ILE A 44 17.42 0.42 -14.55
C ILE A 44 15.89 0.47 -14.40
N PHE A 45 15.25 1.59 -14.74
CA PHE A 45 13.80 1.73 -14.66
C PHE A 45 13.08 0.75 -15.59
N GLU A 46 13.48 0.67 -16.85
CA GLU A 46 12.85 -0.27 -17.80
C GLU A 46 13.12 -1.73 -17.41
N LEU A 47 14.31 -2.04 -16.89
CA LEU A 47 14.63 -3.38 -16.39
C LEU A 47 13.71 -3.76 -15.22
N LEU A 48 13.57 -2.87 -14.24
CA LEU A 48 12.68 -3.07 -13.10
C LEU A 48 11.22 -3.21 -13.53
N ARG A 49 10.73 -2.29 -14.38
CA ARG A 49 9.37 -2.31 -14.92
C ARG A 49 9.03 -3.63 -15.60
N ASN A 50 9.94 -4.16 -16.41
CA ASN A 50 9.72 -5.40 -17.15
C ASN A 50 9.48 -6.61 -16.24
N VAL A 51 10.13 -6.64 -15.07
CA VAL A 51 9.95 -7.70 -14.08
C VAL A 51 8.69 -7.46 -13.25
N LEU A 52 8.50 -6.25 -12.74
CA LEU A 52 7.35 -5.89 -11.89
C LEU A 52 6.00 -6.07 -12.61
N MET A 53 5.96 -5.86 -13.93
CA MET A 53 4.74 -6.08 -14.72
C MET A 53 4.41 -7.56 -14.93
N LYS A 54 5.33 -8.50 -14.70
CA LYS A 54 5.12 -9.94 -14.92
C LYS A 54 4.83 -10.73 -13.65
N VAL A 55 5.22 -10.20 -12.50
CA VAL A 55 5.23 -10.90 -11.21
C VAL A 55 4.13 -10.34 -10.32
N ARG A 56 3.58 -11.18 -9.44
CA ARG A 56 2.60 -10.74 -8.44
C ARG A 56 3.23 -9.79 -7.41
N VAL A 57 2.48 -8.79 -6.96
CA VAL A 57 2.97 -7.81 -5.97
C VAL A 57 3.56 -8.46 -4.71
N SER A 58 2.93 -9.52 -4.19
CA SER A 58 3.36 -10.23 -2.99
C SER A 58 4.71 -10.94 -3.13
N GLU A 59 5.05 -11.39 -4.34
CA GLU A 59 6.30 -12.11 -4.61
C GLU A 59 7.45 -11.14 -4.91
N ALA A 60 7.13 -9.95 -5.45
CA ALA A 60 8.09 -8.94 -5.85
C ALA A 60 8.41 -7.90 -4.77
N GLU A 61 8.13 -8.16 -3.49
CA GLU A 61 8.35 -7.24 -2.37
C GLU A 61 9.73 -6.57 -2.42
N ASN A 62 10.80 -7.37 -2.45
CA ASN A 62 12.17 -6.87 -2.42
C ASN A 62 12.47 -5.97 -3.63
N LEU A 63 11.91 -6.28 -4.81
CA LEU A 63 12.10 -5.50 -6.03
C LEU A 63 11.38 -4.16 -5.94
N TRP A 64 10.16 -4.15 -5.41
CA TRP A 64 9.39 -2.93 -5.17
C TRP A 64 10.12 -2.00 -4.18
N VAL A 65 10.55 -2.53 -3.05
CA VAL A 65 11.29 -1.76 -2.02
C VAL A 65 12.59 -1.21 -2.58
N MET A 66 13.34 -2.02 -3.34
CA MET A 66 14.59 -1.61 -3.97
C MET A 66 14.37 -0.49 -5.00
N GLY A 67 13.36 -0.63 -5.86
CA GLY A 67 13.00 0.39 -6.84
C GLY A 67 12.54 1.71 -6.22
N LEU A 68 11.67 1.64 -5.21
CA LEU A 68 11.19 2.82 -4.49
C LEU A 68 12.33 3.58 -3.81
N LYS A 69 13.26 2.85 -3.17
CA LYS A 69 14.47 3.44 -2.56
C LYS A 69 15.38 4.07 -3.60
N TYR A 70 15.67 3.36 -4.69
CA TYR A 70 16.60 3.83 -5.73
C TYR A 70 16.08 5.09 -6.43
N PHE A 71 14.78 5.12 -6.76
CA PHE A 71 14.17 6.26 -7.45
C PHE A 71 13.59 7.33 -6.51
N ALA A 72 13.73 7.19 -5.20
CA ALA A 72 13.16 8.13 -4.21
C ALA A 72 13.54 9.59 -4.50
N ASN A 73 14.77 9.86 -4.94
CA ASN A 73 15.24 11.21 -5.25
C ASN A 73 14.95 11.65 -6.70
N HIS A 74 14.46 10.75 -7.55
CA HIS A 74 14.20 10.99 -8.96
C HIS A 74 12.70 11.02 -9.25
N ARG A 75 12.06 12.16 -8.97
CA ARG A 75 10.59 12.35 -9.04
C ARG A 75 9.95 11.80 -10.31
N HIS A 76 10.54 12.06 -11.49
CA HIS A 76 10.00 11.57 -12.76
C HIS A 76 9.87 10.04 -12.83
N TYR A 77 10.86 9.30 -12.33
CA TYR A 77 10.83 7.84 -12.33
C TYR A 77 10.01 7.29 -11.16
N PHE A 78 10.04 7.98 -10.00
CA PHE A 78 9.22 7.64 -8.86
C PHE A 78 7.72 7.72 -9.20
N ASP A 79 7.26 8.82 -9.80
CA ASP A 79 5.86 9.01 -10.19
C ASP A 79 5.41 7.94 -11.20
N LYS A 80 6.31 7.53 -12.12
CA LYS A 80 6.04 6.41 -13.02
C LYS A 80 5.93 5.08 -12.27
N LEU A 81 6.77 4.86 -11.26
CA LEU A 81 6.73 3.65 -10.45
C LEU A 81 5.44 3.57 -9.61
N VAL A 82 4.95 4.70 -9.09
CA VAL A 82 3.64 4.81 -8.44
C VAL A 82 2.50 4.49 -9.42
N LYS A 83 2.57 4.96 -10.67
CA LYS A 83 1.56 4.57 -11.67
C LYS A 83 1.57 3.07 -11.98
N ILE A 84 2.75 2.46 -12.05
CA ILE A 84 2.87 1.01 -12.25
C ILE A 84 2.32 0.25 -11.03
N SER A 85 2.52 0.75 -9.81
CA SER A 85 1.97 0.10 -8.62
C SER A 85 0.44 0.12 -8.59
N ILE A 86 -0.20 1.22 -9.02
CA ILE A 86 -1.67 1.29 -9.15
C ILE A 86 -2.16 0.20 -10.11
N LEU A 87 -1.50 0.03 -11.26
CA LEU A 87 -1.85 -1.02 -12.24
C LEU A 87 -1.62 -2.42 -11.67
N ALA A 88 -0.53 -2.64 -10.94
CA ALA A 88 -0.24 -3.93 -10.33
C ALA A 88 -1.25 -4.28 -9.22
N LEU A 89 -1.62 -3.31 -8.38
CA LEU A 89 -2.64 -3.47 -7.34
C LEU A 89 -4.04 -3.70 -7.93
N ALA A 90 -4.36 -3.07 -9.05
CA ALA A 90 -5.62 -3.32 -9.76
C ALA A 90 -5.72 -4.75 -10.31
N ARG A 91 -4.58 -5.35 -10.68
CA ARG A 91 -4.51 -6.73 -11.20
C ARG A 91 -4.52 -7.79 -10.09
N ASP A 92 -3.68 -7.60 -9.08
CA ASP A 92 -3.39 -8.65 -8.08
C ASP A 92 -4.28 -8.52 -6.83
N GLY A 93 -4.99 -7.41 -6.67
CA GLY A 93 -5.66 -7.05 -5.43
C GLY A 93 -4.68 -6.59 -4.36
N GLY A 94 -5.20 -5.99 -3.28
CA GLY A 94 -4.39 -5.75 -2.08
C GLY A 94 -4.04 -7.07 -1.38
N SER A 95 -2.88 -7.15 -0.73
CA SER A 95 -2.53 -8.30 0.11
C SER A 95 -3.04 -8.08 1.54
N GLU A 96 -3.86 -9.00 2.06
CA GLU A 96 -4.32 -9.01 3.47
C GLU A 96 -3.25 -9.53 4.45
N GLY A 97 -2.20 -10.20 3.95
CA GLY A 97 -1.15 -10.79 4.77
C GLY A 97 0.23 -10.61 4.15
N GLY A 98 1.10 -9.84 4.80
CA GLY A 98 2.48 -9.60 4.39
C GLY A 98 2.72 -8.22 3.77
N PHE A 99 3.64 -8.13 2.81
CA PHE A 99 4.02 -6.88 2.17
C PHE A 99 2.84 -6.13 1.58
N SER A 100 2.68 -4.87 1.98
CA SER A 100 1.67 -3.99 1.42
C SER A 100 2.32 -2.86 0.63
N LEU A 101 2.28 -3.00 -0.70
CA LEU A 101 2.83 -2.01 -1.62
C LEU A 101 2.15 -0.65 -1.47
N SER A 102 0.84 -0.62 -1.24
CA SER A 102 0.09 0.63 -1.03
C SER A 102 0.53 1.35 0.24
N SER A 103 0.64 0.66 1.39
CA SER A 103 1.15 1.25 2.64
C SER A 103 2.59 1.77 2.48
N THR A 104 3.45 1.00 1.81
CA THR A 104 4.85 1.39 1.58
C THR A 104 4.94 2.68 0.75
N ILE A 105 4.18 2.77 -0.35
CA ILE A 105 4.16 3.95 -1.21
C ILE A 105 3.59 5.16 -0.49
N LEU A 106 2.48 5.00 0.24
CA LEU A 106 1.88 6.08 1.00
C LEU A 106 2.82 6.60 2.08
N SER A 107 3.54 5.71 2.76
CA SER A 107 4.56 6.09 3.75
C SER A 107 5.68 6.90 3.12
N TYR A 108 6.18 6.51 1.94
CA TYR A 108 7.18 7.27 1.20
C TYR A 108 6.68 8.66 0.78
N LEU A 109 5.47 8.73 0.22
CA LEU A 109 4.87 9.99 -0.23
C LEU A 109 4.61 10.92 0.96
N LEU A 110 4.13 10.39 2.08
CA LEU A 110 3.90 11.16 3.29
C LEU A 110 5.19 11.82 3.80
N GLN A 111 6.29 11.05 3.86
CA GLN A 111 7.57 11.56 4.35
C GLN A 111 8.19 12.62 3.43
N LYS A 112 7.98 12.50 2.11
CA LYS A 112 8.69 13.31 1.12
C LYS A 112 7.87 14.49 0.59
N ASP A 113 6.65 14.21 0.15
CA ASP A 113 5.77 15.18 -0.55
C ASP A 113 4.62 15.66 0.35
N GLY A 114 4.47 15.07 1.54
CA GLY A 114 3.53 15.48 2.56
C GLY A 114 2.14 14.83 2.45
N VAL A 115 1.26 15.26 3.36
CA VAL A 115 -0.04 14.65 3.61
C VAL A 115 -0.97 14.69 2.39
N GLU A 116 -1.01 15.82 1.67
CA GLU A 116 -1.93 15.99 0.54
C GLU A 116 -1.54 15.09 -0.65
N SER A 117 -0.25 14.89 -0.91
CA SER A 117 0.22 13.97 -1.96
C SER A 117 -0.16 12.51 -1.64
N ALA A 118 -0.01 12.11 -0.38
CA ALA A 118 -0.46 10.79 0.08
C ALA A 118 -2.00 10.65 -0.08
N ARG A 119 -2.76 11.72 0.23
CA ARG A 119 -4.22 11.75 0.05
C ARG A 119 -4.67 11.60 -1.39
N GLU A 120 -4.02 12.28 -2.32
CA GLU A 120 -4.31 12.15 -3.75
C GLU A 120 -4.05 10.73 -4.24
N THR A 121 -2.93 10.13 -3.82
CA THR A 121 -2.54 8.79 -4.26
C THR A 121 -3.45 7.71 -3.68
N TYR A 122 -3.82 7.77 -2.40
CA TYR A 122 -4.72 6.75 -1.87
C TYR A 122 -6.13 6.85 -2.47
N LYS A 123 -6.61 8.05 -2.82
CA LYS A 123 -7.88 8.20 -3.55
C LYS A 123 -7.83 7.48 -4.89
N GLN A 124 -6.68 7.48 -5.57
CA GLN A 124 -6.49 6.70 -6.80
C GLN A 124 -6.55 5.20 -6.54
N PHE A 125 -5.99 4.72 -5.42
CA PHE A 125 -6.13 3.30 -5.03
C PHE A 125 -7.58 2.91 -4.74
N LEU A 126 -8.35 3.79 -4.11
CA LEU A 126 -9.76 3.54 -3.78
C LEU A 126 -10.70 3.70 -4.98
N ALA A 127 -10.28 4.42 -6.02
CA ALA A 127 -11.02 4.54 -7.28
C ALA A 127 -10.89 3.28 -8.17
N LEU A 128 -10.12 2.29 -7.75
CA LEU A 128 -10.03 1.01 -8.46
C LEU A 128 -11.37 0.26 -8.39
N PRO A 129 -11.76 -0.53 -9.43
CA PRO A 129 -13.07 -1.18 -9.48
C PRO A 129 -13.38 -2.11 -8.30
N HIS A 130 -12.35 -2.72 -7.71
CA HIS A 130 -12.46 -3.60 -6.54
C HIS A 130 -11.28 -3.35 -5.59
N PRO A 131 -11.32 -2.28 -4.77
CA PRO A 131 -10.28 -2.05 -3.78
C PRO A 131 -10.39 -3.14 -2.71
N GLY A 132 -9.33 -3.92 -2.55
CA GLY A 132 -9.22 -4.93 -1.49
C GLY A 132 -9.30 -4.28 -0.11
N LEU A 133 -9.79 -5.03 0.89
CA LEU A 133 -9.92 -4.55 2.26
C LEU A 133 -8.58 -4.05 2.83
N ALA A 134 -7.46 -4.68 2.48
CA ALA A 134 -6.12 -4.26 2.84
C ALA A 134 -5.79 -2.82 2.40
N ILE A 135 -6.28 -2.41 1.22
CA ILE A 135 -6.09 -1.04 0.74
C ILE A 135 -6.86 -0.08 1.66
N PHE A 136 -8.10 -0.40 2.02
CA PHE A 136 -8.86 0.39 2.98
C PHE A 136 -8.16 0.47 4.34
N ARG A 137 -7.72 -0.66 4.89
CA ARG A 137 -7.01 -0.73 6.18
C ARG A 137 -5.77 0.17 6.18
N ASN A 138 -4.95 0.13 5.15
CA ASN A 138 -3.78 1.01 5.04
C ASN A 138 -4.14 2.50 4.99
N CYS A 139 -5.20 2.86 4.26
CA CYS A 139 -5.66 4.26 4.18
C CYS A 139 -6.21 4.73 5.53
N ILE A 140 -6.95 3.86 6.21
CA ILE A 140 -7.51 4.11 7.54
C ILE A 140 -6.39 4.29 8.56
N GLU A 141 -5.38 3.42 8.53
CA GLU A 141 -4.20 3.51 9.41
C GLU A 141 -3.46 4.83 9.19
N LEU A 142 -3.22 5.21 7.93
CA LEU A 142 -2.61 6.49 7.57
C LEU A 142 -3.39 7.67 8.17
N GLU A 143 -4.70 7.76 7.93
CA GLU A 143 -5.51 8.87 8.46
C GLU A 143 -5.66 8.80 10.00
N SER A 144 -5.68 7.61 10.60
CA SER A 144 -5.70 7.47 12.08
C SER A 144 -4.41 7.99 12.72
N ASN A 145 -3.27 7.73 12.08
CA ASN A 145 -1.97 8.26 12.50
C ASN A 145 -1.90 9.77 12.33
N LEU A 146 -2.42 10.31 11.21
CA LEU A 146 -2.51 11.75 10.99
C LEU A 146 -3.44 12.45 11.98
N ALA A 147 -4.57 11.83 12.32
CA ALA A 147 -5.50 12.34 13.33
C ALA A 147 -4.83 12.41 14.70
N SER A 148 -4.07 11.36 15.07
CA SER A 148 -3.28 11.32 16.30
C SER A 148 -2.17 12.39 16.33
N ALA A 149 -1.62 12.74 15.15
CA ALA A 149 -0.64 13.81 14.99
C ALA A 149 -1.26 15.23 14.96
N GLY A 150 -2.58 15.35 15.05
CA GLY A 150 -3.29 16.64 15.14
C GLY A 150 -3.87 17.17 13.83
N ASP A 151 -3.89 16.38 12.74
CA ASP A 151 -4.57 16.78 11.51
C ASP A 151 -6.10 16.77 11.71
N LYS A 152 -6.71 17.96 11.57
CA LYS A 152 -8.14 18.18 11.84
C LYS A 152 -9.06 17.47 10.85
N ARG A 153 -8.58 17.15 9.64
CA ARG A 153 -9.39 16.51 8.57
C ARG A 153 -9.30 15.00 8.63
N ALA A 154 -8.24 14.48 9.24
CA ALA A 154 -7.91 13.06 9.22
C ALA A 154 -8.96 12.19 9.88
N LEU A 155 -9.53 12.60 11.03
CA LEU A 155 -10.63 11.85 11.66
C LEU A 155 -11.87 11.78 10.77
N ALA A 156 -12.23 12.89 10.11
CA ALA A 156 -13.38 12.92 9.20
C ALA A 156 -13.12 12.06 7.94
N ASN A 157 -11.88 12.03 7.45
CA ASN A 157 -11.48 11.16 6.35
C ASN A 157 -11.51 9.69 6.77
N ALA A 158 -10.98 9.34 7.95
CA ALA A 158 -10.99 7.99 8.49
C ALA A 158 -12.42 7.45 8.61
N ARG A 159 -13.37 8.25 9.12
CA ARG A 159 -14.80 7.91 9.14
C ARG A 159 -15.36 7.57 7.76
N LYS A 160 -15.09 8.42 6.77
CA LYS A 160 -15.51 8.18 5.37
C LYS A 160 -14.90 6.91 4.80
N LEU A 161 -13.64 6.61 5.14
CA LEU A 161 -12.96 5.39 4.72
C LEU A 161 -13.58 4.15 5.36
N TYR A 162 -13.90 4.19 6.64
CA TYR A 162 -14.65 3.13 7.32
C TYR A 162 -16.02 2.92 6.70
N ASP A 163 -16.81 3.97 6.50
CA ASP A 163 -18.13 3.86 5.87
C ASP A 163 -18.03 3.31 4.43
N SER A 164 -17.01 3.70 3.67
CA SER A 164 -16.77 3.19 2.31
C SER A 164 -16.36 1.71 2.32
N ALA A 165 -15.52 1.30 3.27
CA ALA A 165 -15.12 -0.10 3.43
C ALA A 165 -16.31 -0.97 3.85
N LEU A 166 -17.11 -0.48 4.79
CA LEU A 166 -18.30 -1.17 5.30
C LEU A 166 -19.42 -1.26 4.27
N ALA A 167 -19.47 -0.41 3.24
CA ALA A 167 -20.42 -0.57 2.14
C ALA A 167 -20.22 -1.89 1.38
N THR A 168 -19.02 -2.46 1.42
CA THR A 168 -18.64 -3.70 0.71
C THR A 168 -18.31 -4.85 1.67
N TYR A 169 -17.77 -4.55 2.85
CA TYR A 169 -17.23 -5.52 3.81
C TYR A 169 -17.92 -5.42 5.19
N ASP A 170 -19.22 -5.13 5.24
CA ASP A 170 -20.00 -5.02 6.49
C ASP A 170 -20.02 -6.29 7.36
N GLN A 171 -19.62 -7.42 6.78
CA GLN A 171 -19.49 -8.71 7.46
C GLN A 171 -18.24 -8.83 8.34
N ASP A 172 -17.23 -7.99 8.12
CA ASP A 172 -15.98 -8.09 8.86
C ASP A 172 -16.12 -7.49 10.27
N ALA A 173 -16.25 -8.36 11.26
CA ALA A 173 -16.35 -7.97 12.67
C ALA A 173 -15.11 -7.23 13.19
N SER A 174 -13.93 -7.48 12.62
CA SER A 174 -12.71 -6.76 13.02
C SER A 174 -12.72 -5.33 12.50
N LEU A 175 -13.23 -5.09 11.28
CA LEU A 175 -13.38 -3.73 10.73
C LEU A 175 -14.34 -2.88 11.58
N TRP A 176 -15.45 -3.46 12.04
CA TRP A 176 -16.37 -2.80 12.97
C TRP A 176 -15.72 -2.51 14.32
N ARG A 177 -14.95 -3.45 14.85
CA ARG A 177 -14.23 -3.29 16.12
C ARG A 177 -13.22 -2.16 16.04
N ASP A 178 -12.41 -2.13 14.99
CA ASP A 178 -11.40 -1.10 14.75
C ASP A 178 -12.06 0.28 14.62
N TYR A 179 -13.22 0.36 13.96
CA TYR A 179 -13.97 1.60 13.85
C TYR A 179 -14.49 2.09 15.21
N CYS A 180 -15.07 1.19 16.02
CA CYS A 180 -15.51 1.53 17.37
C CYS A 180 -14.36 2.02 18.24
N LEU A 181 -13.21 1.33 18.22
CA LEU A 181 -12.02 1.71 18.98
C LEU A 181 -11.50 3.08 18.58
N MET A 182 -11.48 3.39 17.29
CA MET A 182 -11.08 4.71 16.78
C MET A 182 -12.04 5.81 17.29
N GLU A 183 -13.35 5.60 17.25
CA GLU A 183 -14.33 6.57 17.76
C GLU A 183 -14.22 6.77 19.27
N VAL A 184 -13.95 5.72 20.04
CA VAL A 184 -13.73 5.85 21.50
C VAL A 184 -12.46 6.66 21.79
N LYS A 185 -11.39 6.46 21.02
CA LYS A 185 -10.09 7.11 21.25
C LYS A 185 -10.05 8.56 20.79
N MET A 186 -10.68 8.87 19.66
CA MET A 186 -10.50 10.16 18.96
C MET A 186 -11.82 10.88 18.66
N GLY A 187 -12.96 10.19 18.79
CA GLY A 187 -14.30 10.71 18.52
C GLY A 187 -15.01 11.21 19.78
N SER A 188 -16.34 11.20 19.73
CA SER A 188 -17.19 11.52 20.88
C SER A 188 -17.91 10.27 21.38
N SER A 189 -18.38 10.32 22.63
CA SER A 189 -19.18 9.23 23.21
C SER A 189 -20.43 8.92 22.35
N GLU A 190 -21.04 9.96 21.76
CA GLU A 190 -22.21 9.82 20.89
C GLU A 190 -21.87 9.11 19.57
N THR A 191 -20.75 9.45 18.92
CA THR A 191 -20.34 8.79 17.68
C THR A 191 -19.90 7.36 17.92
N ALA A 192 -19.20 7.10 19.02
CA ALA A 192 -18.82 5.74 19.43
C ALA A 192 -20.05 4.86 19.68
N ALA A 193 -21.04 5.37 20.42
CA ALA A 193 -22.29 4.65 20.66
C ALA A 193 -23.05 4.38 19.35
N ALA A 194 -23.13 5.36 18.44
CA ALA A 194 -23.79 5.20 17.15
C ALA A 194 -23.14 4.11 16.28
N VAL A 195 -21.80 4.09 16.18
CA VAL A 195 -21.08 3.05 15.43
C VAL A 195 -21.25 1.67 16.07
N HIS A 196 -21.19 1.58 17.40
CA HIS A 196 -21.42 0.33 18.12
C HIS A 196 -22.83 -0.24 17.86
N TRP A 197 -23.85 0.61 17.87
CA TRP A 197 -25.23 0.20 17.53
C TRP A 197 -25.35 -0.29 16.08
N ARG A 198 -24.68 0.39 15.13
CA ARG A 198 -24.63 -0.04 13.72
C ARG A 198 -23.95 -1.41 13.58
N ALA A 199 -22.80 -1.59 14.22
CA ALA A 199 -22.07 -2.87 14.22
C ALA A 199 -22.93 -4.02 14.75
N MET A 200 -23.61 -3.82 15.88
CA MET A 200 -24.51 -4.84 16.43
C MET A 200 -25.64 -5.20 15.48
N LYS A 201 -26.20 -4.23 14.74
CA LYS A 201 -27.28 -4.50 13.79
C LYS A 201 -26.77 -5.31 12.60
N SER A 202 -25.72 -4.83 11.94
CA SER A 202 -25.13 -5.48 10.76
C SER A 202 -24.64 -6.90 11.05
N LEU A 203 -23.98 -7.14 12.18
CA LEU A 203 -23.45 -8.48 12.54
C LEU A 203 -24.52 -9.45 13.06
N LYS A 204 -25.64 -8.94 13.62
CA LYS A 204 -26.80 -9.77 14.00
C LYS A 204 -27.55 -10.25 12.76
N ASP A 205 -27.72 -9.37 11.78
CA ASP A 205 -28.43 -9.66 10.53
C ASP A 205 -27.69 -10.73 9.71
N THR A 206 -26.41 -10.97 9.98
CA THR A 206 -25.57 -11.89 9.21
C THR A 206 -25.23 -13.18 9.94
N GLY A 207 -25.89 -13.44 11.07
CA GLY A 207 -25.78 -14.68 11.83
C GLY A 207 -24.44 -14.88 12.55
N ALA A 208 -23.52 -13.91 12.50
CA ALA A 208 -22.17 -14.00 13.04
C ALA A 208 -22.10 -13.61 14.54
N LEU A 209 -22.99 -14.17 15.37
CA LEU A 209 -22.92 -14.03 16.83
C LEU A 209 -22.95 -15.39 17.53
N ARG A 210 -21.75 -15.85 17.85
CA ARG A 210 -21.30 -16.67 19.00
C ARG A 210 -19.83 -16.95 18.68
N SER A 211 -18.82 -16.24 19.17
CA SER A 211 -18.49 -15.98 20.56
C SER A 211 -17.20 -15.14 20.58
N SER A 212 -17.20 -13.91 21.10
CA SER A 212 -16.01 -13.21 21.62
C SER A 212 -16.33 -11.79 22.10
N ILE A 213 -17.42 -11.62 22.84
CA ILE A 213 -17.61 -10.45 23.72
C ILE A 213 -17.89 -10.98 25.12
N ILE A 214 -16.92 -11.66 25.69
CA ILE A 214 -16.76 -11.77 27.14
C ILE A 214 -15.26 -11.62 27.41
N LEU A 215 -14.92 -10.53 28.10
CA LEU A 215 -13.63 -10.17 28.73
C LEU A 215 -12.60 -9.40 27.89
N SER A 216 -12.72 -8.07 27.95
CA SER A 216 -11.70 -7.20 28.56
C SER A 216 -12.31 -5.84 28.88
#